data_AF-A0A3D3AEP1-F1
#
_entry.id   AF-A0A3D3AEP1-F1
#
_cell.length_a   1.000
_cell.length_b   1.000
_cell.length_c   1.000
_cell.angle_alpha   90.00
_cell.angle_beta   90.00
_cell.angle_gamma   90.00
#
_symmetry.space_group_name_H-M   'P 1'
#
loop_
_entity.id
_entity.type
_entity.pdbx_description
1 polymer ?
#
loop_
_entity_poly.entity_id
_entity_poly.type
_entity_poly.pdbx_seq_one_letter_code
_entity_poly.pdbx_strand_id
1 'polypeptide(L)' 'MVDNSVELRQEVFTSDAWKIIDWLEDDEVTKYLNEGQNVCESIREIIYRINMPILTHLFNQNGSFFMVTTS' A
#
# COMPACT_ATOMS: atom_id res chain seq x y z
N MET A 1 -3.52 24.04 -18.68
CA MET A 1 -3.25 24.07 -17.24
C MET A 1 -3.40 22.64 -16.79
N VAL A 2 -2.33 22.00 -16.30
CA VAL A 2 -2.44 20.67 -15.70
C VAL A 2 -3.03 20.92 -14.31
N ASP A 3 -4.27 20.55 -14.13
CA ASP A 3 -4.95 20.62 -12.84
C ASP A 3 -4.38 19.48 -12.01
N ASN A 4 -3.41 19.77 -11.13
CA ASN A 4 -2.85 18.78 -10.21
C ASN A 4 -3.85 18.54 -9.07
N SER A 5 -5.02 17.99 -9.41
CA SER A 5 -6.03 17.65 -8.43
C SER A 5 -5.58 16.41 -7.66
N VAL A 6 -5.71 16.47 -6.33
CA VAL A 6 -5.40 15.33 -5.47
C VAL A 6 -6.62 14.43 -5.41
N GLU A 7 -6.45 13.17 -5.82
CA GLU A 7 -7.50 12.16 -5.84
C GLU A 7 -7.22 11.06 -4.82
N LEU A 8 -8.28 10.52 -4.22
CA LEU A 8 -8.22 9.38 -3.30
C LEU A 8 -8.78 8.15 -4.00
N ARG A 9 -7.95 7.12 -4.13
CA ARG A 9 -8.30 5.85 -4.77
C ARG A 9 -8.32 4.72 -3.75
N GLN A 10 -9.40 3.92 -3.73
CA GLN A 10 -9.47 2.74 -2.84
C GLN A 10 -8.81 1.51 -3.44
N GLU A 11 -8.71 1.44 -4.77
CA GLU A 11 -7.99 0.39 -5.47
C GLU A 11 -6.50 0.44 -5.15
N VAL A 12 -6.03 -0.61 -4.48
CA VAL A 12 -4.60 -0.85 -4.23
C VAL A 12 -4.14 -1.86 -5.26
N PHE A 13 -3.28 -1.43 -6.18
CA PHE A 13 -2.68 -2.32 -7.17
C PHE A 13 -1.38 -2.93 -6.65
N THR A 14 -0.90 -3.99 -7.30
CA THR A 14 0.41 -4.60 -6.98
C THR A 14 1.55 -3.58 -6.99
N SER A 15 1.54 -2.64 -7.92
CA SER A 15 2.52 -1.54 -7.98
C SER A 15 2.45 -0.60 -6.78
N ASP A 16 1.26 -0.39 -6.22
CA ASP A 16 1.09 0.42 -5.01
C ASP A 16 1.59 -0.35 -3.79
N ALA A 17 1.31 -1.65 -3.72
CA ALA A 17 1.77 -2.51 -2.64
C ALA A 17 3.31 -2.58 -2.56
N TRP A 18 4.01 -2.56 -3.71
CA TRP A 18 5.47 -2.43 -3.72
C TRP A 18 5.96 -1.10 -3.14
N LYS A 19 5.28 0.02 -3.42
CA LYS A 19 5.61 1.32 -2.80
C LYS A 19 5.35 1.33 -1.30
N ILE A 20 4.29 0.65 -0.86
CA ILE A 20 3.99 0.49 0.57
C ILE A 20 5.08 -0.32 1.26
N ILE A 21 5.53 -1.42 0.66
CA ILE A 21 6.65 -2.22 1.19
C ILE A 21 7.91 -1.36 1.32
N ASP A 22 8.29 -0.63 0.27
CA ASP A 22 9.47 0.25 0.28
C ASP A 22 9.39 1.30 1.40
N TRP A 23 8.20 1.90 1.59
CA TRP A 23 7.95 2.85 2.68
C TRP A 23 8.03 2.22 4.07
N LEU A 24 7.55 0.98 4.22
CA LEU A 24 7.59 0.22 5.48
C LEU A 24 8.93 -0.46 5.76
N GLU A 25 9.86 -0.46 4.80
CA GLU A 25 11.25 -0.88 5.03
C GLU A 25 12.12 0.29 5.52
N ASP A 26 11.66 1.53 5.38
CA ASP A 26 12.35 2.71 5.87
C ASP A 26 12.22 2.81 7.41
N ASP A 27 13.35 2.72 8.10
CA ASP A 27 13.45 2.81 9.56
C ASP A 27 13.00 4.19 10.08
N GLU A 28 13.23 5.27 9.33
CA GLU A 28 12.81 6.61 9.74
C GLU A 28 11.29 6.76 9.77
N VAL A 29 10.60 5.98 8.93
CA VAL A 29 9.15 5.91 8.84
C VAL A 29 8.60 4.97 9.92
N THR A 30 9.17 3.76 10.02
CA THR A 30 8.62 2.69 10.85
C THR A 30 8.98 2.78 12.32
N LYS A 31 10.03 3.52 12.72
CA LYS A 31 10.40 3.70 14.14
C LYS A 31 9.30 4.31 15.01
N TYR A 32 8.32 4.97 14.41
CA TYR A 32 7.14 5.53 15.10
C TYR A 32 5.85 4.76 14.84
N LEU A 33 5.88 3.76 13.96
CA LEU A 33 4.75 2.91 13.64
C LEU A 33 4.83 1.66 14.50
N ASN A 34 3.75 1.36 15.24
CA ASN A 34 3.64 0.12 16.00
C ASN A 34 3.17 -1.04 15.10
N GLU A 35 3.81 -1.17 13.94
CA GLU A 35 3.47 -2.22 12.98
C GLU A 35 4.07 -3.55 13.42
N GLY A 36 3.34 -4.64 13.13
CA GLY A 36 3.85 -5.97 13.37
C GLY A 36 5.11 -6.20 12.53
N GLN A 37 6.16 -6.79 13.13
CA GLN A 37 7.46 -7.05 12.49
C GLN A 37 7.41 -7.81 11.14
N ASN A 38 6.25 -8.31 10.71
CA ASN A 38 6.08 -9.18 9.56
C ASN A 38 5.12 -8.62 8.49
N VAL A 39 4.73 -7.34 8.55
CA VAL A 39 3.79 -6.74 7.57
C VAL A 39 4.39 -6.74 6.16
N CYS A 40 5.64 -6.29 5.99
CA CYS A 40 6.32 -6.27 4.69
C CYS A 40 6.44 -7.67 4.07
N GLU A 41 6.83 -8.68 4.87
CA GLU A 41 6.90 -10.07 4.43
C GLU A 41 5.53 -10.60 4.00
N SER A 42 4.49 -10.30 4.78
CA SER A 42 3.12 -10.73 4.47
C SER A 42 2.65 -10.15 3.13
N ILE A 43 2.90 -8.86 2.88
CA ILE A 43 2.54 -8.23 1.60
C ILE A 43 3.34 -8.84 0.45
N ARG A 44 4.66 -9.04 0.61
CA ARG A 44 5.51 -9.66 -0.43
C ARG A 44 5.05 -11.08 -0.76
N GLU A 45 4.81 -11.93 0.23
CA GLU A 45 4.30 -13.28 -0.01
C GLU A 45 2.99 -13.28 -0.80
N ILE A 46 2.10 -12.35 -0.51
CA ILE A 46 0.81 -12.26 -1.20
C ILE A 46 0.99 -11.80 -2.65
N ILE A 47 1.86 -10.81 -2.91
CA ILE A 47 2.21 -10.39 -4.27
C ILE A 47 2.77 -11.57 -5.08
N TYR A 48 3.65 -12.38 -4.49
CA TYR A 48 4.25 -13.52 -5.18
C TYR A 48 3.28 -14.70 -5.35
N ARG A 49 2.36 -14.91 -4.41
CA ARG A 49 1.38 -16.01 -4.46
C ARG A 49 0.21 -15.71 -5.38
N ILE A 50 -0.20 -14.45 -5.47
CA ILE A 50 -1.43 -14.06 -6.16
C ILE A 50 -1.07 -13.27 -7.41
N ASN A 51 -1.29 -13.86 -8.59
CA ASN A 51 -1.18 -13.17 -9.89
C ASN A 51 -2.39 -12.23 -10.14
N MET A 52 -2.91 -11.60 -9.08
CA MET A 52 -4.05 -10.69 -9.15
C MET A 52 -3.54 -9.25 -9.16
N PRO A 53 -4.03 -8.40 -10.06
CA PRO A 53 -3.57 -7.02 -10.17
C PRO A 53 -4.09 -6.11 -9.03
N ILE A 54 -5.11 -6.54 -8.29
CA ILE A 54 -5.81 -5.72 -7.27
C ILE A 54 -5.73 -6.42 -5.92
N LEU A 55 -5.22 -5.69 -4.92
CA LEU A 55 -4.96 -6.14 -3.56
C LEU A 55 -5.83 -5.42 -2.52
N THR A 56 -6.82 -4.64 -2.94
CA THR A 56 -7.71 -3.83 -2.08
C THR A 56 -8.27 -4.60 -0.88
N HIS A 57 -8.68 -5.86 -1.08
CA HIS A 57 -9.22 -6.69 0.00
C HIS A 57 -8.24 -6.88 1.17
N LEU A 58 -6.93 -6.84 0.94
CA LEU A 58 -5.92 -6.98 2.02
C LEU A 58 -5.81 -5.73 2.88
N PHE A 59 -5.90 -4.57 2.24
CA PHE A 59 -5.71 -3.28 2.90
C PHE A 59 -7.02 -2.72 3.50
N ASN A 60 -8.17 -3.17 3.00
CA ASN A 60 -9.48 -2.62 3.34
C ASN A 60 -10.33 -3.60 4.19
N GLN A 61 -9.70 -4.43 5.04
CA GLN A 61 -10.41 -5.48 5.80
C GLN A 61 -11.28 -4.93 6.94
N ASN A 62 -10.73 -4.04 7.76
CA ASN A 62 -11.42 -3.50 8.95
C ASN A 62 -11.44 -1.96 9.00
N GLY A 63 -11.06 -1.29 7.91
CA GLY A 63 -11.01 0.17 7.82
C GLY A 63 -10.72 0.65 6.39
N SER A 64 -11.10 1.88 6.08
CA SER A 64 -10.94 2.44 4.74
C SER A 64 -9.48 2.80 4.45
N PHE A 65 -8.88 2.13 3.48
CA PHE A 65 -7.55 2.44 2.97
C PHE A 65 -7.64 3.19 1.64
N PHE A 66 -6.85 4.26 1.48
CA PHE A 66 -6.82 5.07 0.26
C PHE A 66 -5.39 5.35 -0.18
N MET A 67 -5.16 5.20 -1.48
CA MET A 67 -3.98 5.73 -2.16
C MET A 67 -4.24 7.18 -2.56
N VAL A 68 -3.29 8.05 -2.25
CA VAL A 68 -3.29 9.44 -2.75
C VAL A 68 -2.64 9.45 -4.13
N THR A 69 -3.35 9.96 -5.12
CA THR A 69 -2.90 10.07 -6.51
C THR A 69 -3.10 11.49 -7.04
N THR A 70 -2.44 11.81 -8.15
CA THR A 70 -2.59 13.10 -8.85
C THR A 70 -2.96 12.82 -10.30
N SER A 71 -3.96 13.53 -10.82
CA SER A 71 -4.41 13.44 -12.22
C SER A 71 -3.52 14.19 -13.21
#